data_AF-A0A395VT02-F1
#
_entry.id   AF-A0A395VT02-F1
#
_cell.length_a   1.000
_cell.length_b   1.000
_cell.length_c   1.000
_cell.angle_alpha   90.00
_cell.angle_beta   90.00
_cell.angle_gamma   90.00
#
_symmetry.space_group_name_H-M   'P 1'
#
loop_
_entity.id
_entity.type
_entity.pdbx_description
1 polymer ?
#
loop_
_entity_poly.entity_id
_entity_poly.type
_entity_poly.pdbx_seq_one_letter_code
_entity_poly.pdbx_strand_id
1 'polypeptide(L)'
;MKKYIAEMIGTMVLVLMGCGSAVFAGGLADTVGAGVGTIGVALAFGLSVVAMAYAIGGISGCHINPAITLGVFLTSRMNGKDAGMYMIFQVIGAIIGSAILFALVSTGAHDGPTATGSNGFADGEMLQAFIAEAVFTFIFVLVVLGSTDPKKGAGNLAGLAIGLTLVLVHIVCIPITGTSVNPARSIAPALFQGGEALSQLWLFIIAPFVGAALSAVVWNYLGDKK
;
A
#
# COMPACT_ATOMS: atom_id res chain seq x y z
N MET A 1 -19.60 4.61 10.36
CA MET A 1 -19.61 5.07 8.95
C MET A 1 -18.45 6.01 8.64
N LYS A 2 -18.28 7.14 9.36
CA LYS A 2 -17.19 8.13 9.11
C LYS A 2 -15.80 7.50 8.91
N LYS A 3 -15.39 6.59 9.80
CA LYS A 3 -14.10 5.89 9.71
C LYS A 3 -13.93 5.03 8.44
N TYR A 4 -15.00 4.41 7.94
CA TYR A 4 -14.93 3.59 6.72
C TYR A 4 -14.80 4.47 5.47
N ILE A 5 -15.51 5.59 5.43
CA ILE A 5 -15.38 6.59 4.35
C ILE A 5 -13.97 7.18 4.35
N ALA A 6 -13.40 7.46 5.53
CA ALA A 6 -12.02 7.91 5.65
C ALA A 6 -11.05 6.90 5.02
N GLU A 7 -11.17 5.61 5.36
CA GLU A 7 -10.34 4.54 4.75
C GLU A 7 -10.50 4.43 3.24
N MET A 8 -11.73 4.59 2.73
CA MET A 8 -12.01 4.61 1.30
C MET A 8 -11.31 5.78 0.60
N ILE A 9 -11.45 7.00 1.11
CA ILE A 9 -10.79 8.18 0.53
C ILE A 9 -9.27 8.07 0.63
N GLY A 10 -8.74 7.62 1.76
CA GLY A 10 -7.30 7.47 1.93
C GLY A 10 -6.69 6.42 1.00
N THR A 11 -7.39 5.30 0.78
CA THR A 11 -6.92 4.27 -0.17
C THR A 11 -7.07 4.72 -1.61
N MET A 12 -8.12 5.48 -1.94
CA MET A 12 -8.27 6.14 -3.25
C MET A 12 -7.08 7.05 -3.54
N VAL A 13 -6.69 7.91 -2.58
CA VAL A 13 -5.54 8.80 -2.72
C VAL A 13 -4.25 8.01 -2.88
N LEU A 14 -4.02 6.99 -2.04
CA LEU A 14 -2.83 6.14 -2.14
C LEU A 14 -2.68 5.51 -3.53
N VAL A 15 -3.76 4.93 -4.06
CA VAL A 15 -3.73 4.27 -5.37
C VAL A 15 -3.59 5.29 -6.49
N LEU A 16 -4.38 6.37 -6.47
CA LEU A 16 -4.33 7.41 -7.50
C LEU A 16 -2.94 8.04 -7.60
N MET A 17 -2.36 8.45 -6.47
CA MET A 17 -1.09 9.17 -6.46
C MET A 17 0.11 8.23 -6.68
N GLY A 18 0.12 7.08 -6.00
CA GLY A 18 1.18 6.09 -6.13
C GLY A 18 1.21 5.45 -7.52
N CYS A 19 0.12 4.82 -7.94
CA CYS A 19 0.03 4.20 -9.27
C CYS A 19 0.10 5.26 -10.38
N GLY A 20 -0.54 6.43 -10.19
CA GLY A 20 -0.46 7.53 -11.15
C GLY A 20 0.97 8.03 -11.36
N SER A 21 1.79 8.09 -10.31
CA SER A 21 3.21 8.45 -10.49
C SER A 21 3.97 7.45 -11.37
N ALA A 22 3.67 6.15 -11.24
CA ALA A 22 4.25 5.11 -12.08
C ALA A 22 3.73 5.16 -13.52
N VAL A 23 2.47 5.54 -13.72
CA VAL A 23 1.83 5.63 -15.05
C VAL A 23 2.22 6.89 -15.82
N PHE A 24 2.32 8.04 -15.16
CA PHE A 24 2.56 9.32 -15.83
C PHE A 24 4.01 9.80 -15.77
N ALA A 25 4.79 9.35 -14.78
CA ALA A 25 6.11 9.90 -14.54
C ALA A 25 7.21 8.84 -14.33
N GLY A 26 6.88 7.55 -14.54
CA GLY A 26 7.82 6.44 -14.40
C GLY A 26 8.77 6.21 -15.59
N GLY A 27 8.58 6.91 -16.71
CA GLY A 27 9.41 6.82 -17.94
C GLY A 27 10.03 8.18 -18.37
N LEU A 28 11.07 8.14 -19.22
CA LEU A 28 12.05 9.20 -19.58
C LEU A 28 11.45 10.56 -20.02
N ALA A 29 11.83 11.67 -19.37
CA ALA A 29 12.93 12.61 -19.69
C ALA A 29 12.70 13.69 -20.79
N ASP A 30 11.66 13.62 -21.61
CA ASP A 30 11.57 14.53 -22.77
C ASP A 30 10.72 15.79 -22.59
N THR A 31 10.02 15.96 -21.46
CA THR A 31 9.42 17.25 -21.13
C THR A 31 9.61 17.59 -19.65
N VAL A 32 10.48 18.57 -19.41
CA VAL A 32 10.85 19.12 -18.09
C VAL A 32 11.57 18.11 -17.17
N GLY A 33 12.77 17.69 -17.57
CA GLY A 33 13.87 17.31 -16.66
C GLY A 33 13.63 16.10 -15.75
N ALA A 34 14.01 14.92 -16.25
CA ALA A 34 14.12 13.63 -15.56
C ALA A 34 12.79 12.98 -15.12
N GLY A 35 12.44 11.84 -15.73
CA GLY A 35 11.44 10.94 -15.15
C GLY A 35 11.79 10.63 -13.70
N VAL A 36 10.80 10.56 -12.81
CA VAL A 36 11.03 10.51 -11.36
C VAL A 36 11.70 9.21 -10.90
N GLY A 37 11.70 8.20 -11.77
CA GLY A 37 12.31 6.88 -11.55
C GLY A 37 11.73 6.16 -10.32
N THR A 38 12.38 5.10 -9.88
CA THR A 38 11.97 4.32 -8.71
C THR A 38 11.83 5.17 -7.45
N ILE A 39 12.71 6.16 -7.25
CA ILE A 39 12.70 7.02 -6.06
C ILE A 39 11.44 7.90 -6.04
N GLY A 40 11.07 8.51 -7.16
CA GLY A 40 9.89 9.36 -7.18
C GLY A 40 8.58 8.59 -7.05
N VAL A 41 8.48 7.39 -7.63
CA VAL A 41 7.35 6.49 -7.39
C VAL A 41 7.29 6.11 -5.90
N ALA A 42 8.43 5.75 -5.30
CA ALA A 42 8.52 5.43 -3.88
C ALA A 42 8.09 6.60 -2.98
N LEU A 43 8.54 7.82 -3.30
CA LEU A 43 8.13 9.05 -2.61
C LEU A 43 6.64 9.32 -2.78
N ALA A 44 6.06 9.15 -3.97
CA ALA A 44 4.64 9.37 -4.19
C ALA A 44 3.77 8.44 -3.31
N PHE A 45 4.11 7.14 -3.25
CA PHE A 45 3.41 6.20 -2.36
C PHE A 45 3.57 6.57 -0.89
N GLY A 46 4.79 6.81 -0.43
CA GLY A 46 5.05 7.15 0.98
C GLY A 46 4.43 8.47 1.40
N LEU A 47 4.56 9.52 0.60
CA LEU A 47 3.97 10.84 0.87
C LEU A 47 2.43 10.81 0.85
N SER A 48 1.83 9.95 0.04
CA SER A 48 0.38 9.73 0.08
C SER A 48 -0.06 9.19 1.44
N VAL A 49 0.69 8.24 2.01
CA VAL A 49 0.45 7.74 3.36
C VAL A 49 0.69 8.83 4.41
N VAL A 50 1.77 9.61 4.30
CA VAL A 50 2.03 10.74 5.23
C VAL A 50 0.84 11.72 5.21
N ALA A 51 0.45 12.19 4.03
CA ALA A 51 -0.63 13.15 3.86
C ALA A 51 -1.95 12.63 4.43
N MET A 52 -2.31 11.38 4.10
CA MET A 52 -3.55 10.79 4.61
C MET A 52 -3.49 10.47 6.10
N ALA A 53 -2.35 10.00 6.62
CA ALA A 53 -2.20 9.75 8.05
C ALA A 53 -2.46 11.02 8.87
N TYR A 54 -1.96 12.17 8.41
CA TYR A 54 -2.21 13.45 9.06
C TYR A 54 -3.60 14.02 8.80
N ALA A 55 -4.23 13.72 7.65
CA ALA A 55 -5.56 14.21 7.33
C ALA A 55 -6.69 13.41 8.01
N ILE A 56 -6.58 12.08 8.03
CA ILE A 56 -7.67 11.18 8.47
C ILE A 56 -7.26 10.23 9.60
N GLY A 57 -6.00 10.23 10.05
CA GLY A 57 -5.54 9.36 11.14
C GLY A 57 -6.33 9.55 12.44
N GLY A 58 -6.71 10.78 12.77
CA GLY A 58 -7.58 11.07 13.92
C GLY A 58 -9.03 10.58 13.78
N ILE A 59 -9.45 10.14 12.59
CA ILE A 59 -10.82 9.68 12.30
C ILE A 59 -10.87 8.14 12.25
N SER A 60 -9.95 7.50 11.52
CA SER A 60 -9.97 6.05 11.28
C SER A 60 -8.73 5.31 11.78
N GLY A 61 -7.66 6.01 12.15
CA GLY A 61 -6.32 5.42 12.30
C GLY A 61 -5.55 5.31 10.98
N CYS A 62 -6.16 5.66 9.84
CA CYS A 62 -5.57 5.68 8.50
C CYS A 62 -4.81 4.40 8.14
N HIS A 63 -5.49 3.25 8.13
CA HIS A 63 -4.83 2.00 7.74
C HIS A 63 -4.54 1.98 6.24
N ILE A 64 -5.54 2.34 5.43
CA ILE A 64 -5.53 2.45 3.96
C ILE A 64 -4.89 1.24 3.24
N ASN A 65 -4.91 0.08 3.92
CA ASN A 65 -4.22 -1.14 3.55
C ASN A 65 -4.82 -2.33 4.33
N PRO A 66 -5.33 -3.36 3.64
CA PRO A 66 -5.82 -4.58 4.29
C PRO A 66 -4.78 -5.28 5.16
N ALA A 67 -3.51 -5.31 4.78
CA ALA A 67 -2.45 -5.95 5.55
C ALA A 67 -2.21 -5.22 6.89
N ILE A 68 -2.24 -3.89 6.90
CA ILE A 68 -2.19 -3.10 8.14
C ILE A 68 -3.40 -3.43 9.01
N THR A 69 -4.61 -3.41 8.43
CA THR A 69 -5.84 -3.74 9.14
C THR A 69 -5.77 -5.12 9.79
N LEU A 70 -5.22 -6.12 9.09
CA LEU A 70 -5.02 -7.46 9.62
C LEU A 70 -4.05 -7.44 10.82
N GLY A 71 -2.90 -6.76 10.71
CA GLY A 71 -1.94 -6.66 11.81
C GLY A 71 -2.53 -5.99 13.06
N VAL A 72 -3.30 -4.91 12.88
CA VAL A 72 -4.00 -4.21 13.98
C VAL A 72 -5.08 -5.10 14.60
N PHE A 73 -5.80 -5.89 13.80
CA PHE A 73 -6.77 -6.86 14.29
C PHE A 73 -6.10 -7.99 15.09
N LEU A 74 -5.03 -8.60 14.57
CA LEU A 74 -4.31 -9.71 15.22
C LEU A 74 -3.57 -9.30 16.50
N THR A 75 -3.30 -8.01 16.69
CA THR A 75 -2.79 -7.44 17.95
C THR A 75 -3.90 -6.99 18.90
N SER A 76 -5.17 -7.37 18.63
CA SER A 76 -6.35 -7.04 19.45
C SER A 76 -6.58 -5.54 19.65
N ARG A 77 -6.14 -4.71 18.70
CA ARG A 77 -6.35 -3.26 18.69
C ARG A 77 -7.61 -2.84 17.88
N MET A 78 -8.26 -3.80 17.21
CA MET A 78 -9.50 -3.61 16.45
C MET A 78 -10.36 -4.88 16.52
N ASN A 79 -11.69 -4.74 16.45
CA ASN A 79 -12.61 -5.90 16.38
C ASN A 79 -12.77 -6.42 14.94
N GLY A 80 -13.21 -7.67 14.78
CA GLY A 80 -13.29 -8.31 13.46
C GLY A 80 -14.29 -7.65 12.49
N LYS A 81 -15.39 -7.09 13.00
CA LYS A 81 -16.37 -6.38 12.16
C LYS A 81 -15.75 -5.13 11.53
N ASP A 82 -15.05 -4.35 12.35
CA ASP A 82 -14.36 -3.15 11.87
C ASP A 82 -13.23 -3.51 10.90
N ALA A 83 -12.47 -4.57 11.18
CA ALA A 83 -11.42 -5.04 10.29
C ALA A 83 -11.98 -5.42 8.90
N GLY A 84 -13.06 -6.19 8.85
CA GLY A 84 -13.71 -6.54 7.58
C GLY A 84 -14.23 -5.31 6.84
N MET A 85 -14.89 -4.38 7.54
CA MET A 85 -15.41 -3.16 6.93
C MET A 85 -14.30 -2.22 6.43
N TYR A 86 -13.17 -2.13 7.13
CA TYR A 86 -12.00 -1.39 6.67
C TYR A 86 -11.48 -1.98 5.36
N MET A 87 -11.24 -3.29 5.31
CA MET A 87 -10.74 -3.97 4.11
C MET A 87 -11.66 -3.76 2.90
N ILE A 88 -12.99 -3.87 3.09
CA ILE A 88 -13.97 -3.63 2.02
C ILE A 88 -13.88 -2.18 1.51
N PHE A 89 -13.91 -1.20 2.40
CA PHE A 89 -13.87 0.22 2.00
C PHE A 89 -12.52 0.63 1.42
N GLN A 90 -11.43 0.01 1.86
CA GLN A 90 -10.10 0.17 1.26
C GLN A 90 -10.10 -0.32 -0.19
N VAL A 91 -10.65 -1.51 -0.47
CA VAL A 91 -10.78 -2.01 -1.86
C VAL A 91 -11.68 -1.12 -2.70
N ILE A 92 -12.81 -0.65 -2.19
CA ILE A 92 -13.67 0.31 -2.91
C ILE A 92 -12.91 1.59 -3.24
N GLY A 93 -12.18 2.14 -2.26
CA GLY A 93 -11.34 3.31 -2.45
C GLY A 93 -10.29 3.11 -3.53
N ALA A 94 -9.58 1.98 -3.48
CA ALA A 94 -8.60 1.59 -4.47
C ALA A 94 -9.21 1.53 -5.89
N ILE A 95 -10.39 0.91 -6.04
CA ILE A 95 -11.10 0.82 -7.32
C ILE A 95 -11.45 2.21 -7.85
N ILE A 96 -11.93 3.12 -6.99
CA ILE A 96 -12.23 4.51 -7.38
C ILE A 96 -10.93 5.20 -7.85
N GLY A 97 -9.83 5.04 -7.12
CA GLY A 97 -8.53 5.60 -7.50
C GLY A 97 -8.03 5.10 -8.85
N SER A 98 -8.12 3.79 -9.09
CA SER A 98 -7.77 3.17 -10.37
C SER A 98 -8.73 3.58 -11.51
N ALA A 99 -10.02 3.76 -11.24
CA ALA A 99 -10.98 4.23 -12.24
C ALA A 99 -10.68 5.66 -12.70
N ILE A 100 -10.35 6.54 -11.76
CA ILE A 100 -9.92 7.92 -12.07
C ILE A 100 -8.62 7.87 -12.89
N LEU A 101 -7.64 7.08 -12.46
CA LEU A 101 -6.39 6.91 -13.19
C LEU A 101 -6.62 6.40 -14.62
N PHE A 102 -7.44 5.36 -14.78
CA PHE A 102 -7.79 4.79 -16.08
C PHE A 102 -8.49 5.80 -17.00
N ALA A 103 -9.38 6.64 -16.45
CA ALA A 103 -10.02 7.71 -17.21
C ALA A 103 -8.98 8.75 -17.70
N LEU A 104 -8.07 9.18 -16.82
CA LEU A 104 -6.99 10.12 -17.18
C LEU A 104 -6.12 9.57 -18.30
N VAL A 105 -5.72 8.31 -18.20
CA VAL A 105 -4.94 7.57 -19.21
C VAL A 105 -5.71 7.46 -20.53
N SER A 106 -7.00 7.15 -20.49
CA SER A 106 -7.81 6.96 -21.70
C SER A 106 -8.11 8.26 -22.45
N THR A 107 -8.00 9.41 -21.78
CA THR A 107 -8.27 10.74 -22.35
C THR A 107 -7.01 11.57 -22.63
N GLY A 108 -5.83 11.07 -22.29
CA GLY A 108 -4.56 11.80 -22.38
C GLY A 108 -3.40 10.89 -22.78
N ALA A 109 -2.20 11.46 -22.87
CA ALA A 109 -0.98 10.68 -23.06
C ALA A 109 -0.48 10.12 -21.72
N HIS A 110 0.18 8.97 -21.76
CA HIS A 110 0.95 8.44 -20.64
C HIS A 110 2.28 7.89 -21.16
N ASP A 111 3.37 8.20 -20.46
CA ASP A 111 4.74 7.82 -20.87
C ASP A 111 5.43 6.92 -19.82
N GLY A 112 4.71 6.55 -18.76
CA GLY A 112 5.21 5.62 -17.76
C GLY A 112 5.24 4.16 -18.23
N PRO A 113 6.01 3.30 -17.54
CA PRO A 113 6.19 1.88 -17.88
C PRO A 113 4.91 1.04 -17.79
N THR A 114 3.81 1.58 -17.26
CA THR A 114 2.54 0.89 -17.12
C THR A 114 1.40 1.83 -17.45
N ALA A 115 0.26 1.29 -17.90
CA ALA A 115 -0.97 2.08 -18.10
C ALA A 115 -1.88 2.12 -16.87
N THR A 116 -1.67 1.23 -15.89
CA THR A 116 -2.57 1.05 -14.73
C THR A 116 -1.88 1.13 -13.37
N GLY A 117 -0.56 0.98 -13.32
CA GLY A 117 0.21 0.79 -12.10
C GLY A 117 0.09 -0.61 -11.49
N SER A 118 -0.40 -1.61 -12.24
CA SER A 118 -0.46 -2.99 -11.77
C SER A 118 0.94 -3.52 -11.45
N ASN A 119 1.04 -4.19 -10.31
CA ASN A 119 2.22 -4.92 -9.88
C ASN A 119 2.17 -6.37 -10.40
N GLY A 120 3.31 -7.04 -10.46
CA GLY A 120 3.47 -8.36 -11.08
C GLY A 120 4.89 -8.88 -10.93
N PHE A 121 5.14 -10.15 -11.28
CA PHE A 121 6.46 -10.77 -11.24
C PHE A 121 6.74 -11.52 -12.53
N ALA A 122 8.02 -11.71 -12.88
CA ALA A 122 8.42 -12.42 -14.09
C ALA A 122 8.27 -13.94 -13.95
N ASP A 123 8.11 -14.64 -15.08
CA ASP A 123 8.08 -16.10 -15.12
C ASP A 123 9.30 -16.72 -14.41
N GLY A 124 9.05 -17.68 -13.52
CA GLY A 124 10.08 -18.32 -12.69
C GLY A 124 10.42 -17.59 -11.38
N GLU A 125 10.01 -16.32 -11.22
CA GLU A 125 10.36 -15.49 -10.05
C GLU A 125 9.29 -15.48 -8.94
N MET A 126 8.33 -16.41 -9.00
CA MET A 126 7.23 -16.51 -8.01
C MET A 126 7.74 -16.58 -6.56
N LEU A 127 8.79 -17.36 -6.31
CA LEU A 127 9.36 -17.50 -4.96
C LEU A 127 10.01 -16.20 -4.49
N GLN A 128 10.75 -15.52 -5.38
CA GLN A 128 11.35 -14.22 -5.08
C GLN A 128 10.27 -13.19 -4.73
N ALA A 129 9.21 -13.12 -5.54
CA ALA A 129 8.07 -12.23 -5.31
C ALA A 129 7.37 -12.52 -3.98
N PHE A 130 7.10 -13.79 -3.66
CA PHE A 130 6.46 -14.17 -2.41
C PHE A 130 7.31 -13.78 -1.18
N ILE A 131 8.61 -14.07 -1.22
CA ILE A 131 9.54 -13.72 -0.13
C ILE A 131 9.60 -12.21 0.05
N ALA A 132 9.78 -11.46 -1.04
CA ALA A 132 9.85 -10.00 -1.00
C ALA A 132 8.57 -9.42 -0.39
N GLU A 133 7.40 -9.78 -0.91
CA GLU A 133 6.13 -9.23 -0.43
C GLU A 133 5.83 -9.59 1.03
N ALA A 134 6.14 -10.82 1.45
CA ALA A 134 5.96 -11.21 2.85
C ALA A 134 6.91 -10.45 3.79
N VAL A 135 8.20 -10.35 3.46
CA VAL A 135 9.21 -9.71 4.31
C VAL A 135 9.03 -8.19 4.36
N PHE A 136 8.78 -7.53 3.23
CA PHE A 136 8.58 -6.08 3.23
C PHE A 136 7.25 -5.69 3.88
N THR A 137 6.18 -6.49 3.72
CA THR A 137 4.96 -6.27 4.49
C THR A 137 5.19 -6.50 5.97
N PHE A 138 6.01 -7.50 6.33
CA PHE A 138 6.38 -7.75 7.72
C PHE A 138 7.04 -6.50 8.35
N ILE A 139 8.04 -5.93 7.68
CA ILE A 139 8.73 -4.72 8.16
C ILE A 139 7.74 -3.56 8.25
N PHE A 140 6.95 -3.35 7.20
CA PHE A 140 6.01 -2.23 7.12
C PHE A 140 4.96 -2.28 8.25
N VAL A 141 4.31 -3.42 8.43
CA VAL A 141 3.29 -3.59 9.47
C VAL A 141 3.92 -3.56 10.86
N LEU A 142 5.16 -4.04 11.05
CA LEU A 142 5.87 -3.93 12.32
C LEU A 142 6.11 -2.45 12.71
N VAL A 143 6.53 -1.61 11.76
CA VAL A 143 6.67 -0.16 11.99
C VAL A 143 5.33 0.49 12.30
N VAL A 144 4.25 0.09 11.61
CA VAL A 144 2.90 0.58 11.93
C VAL A 144 2.52 0.23 13.37
N LEU A 145 2.64 -1.04 13.76
CA LEU A 145 2.28 -1.50 15.10
C LEU A 145 3.11 -0.83 16.20
N GLY A 146 4.42 -0.67 15.97
CA GLY A 146 5.32 -0.03 16.90
C GLY A 146 5.12 1.47 17.00
N SER A 147 5.04 2.18 15.87
CA SER A 147 4.91 3.65 15.85
C SER A 147 3.54 4.12 16.36
N THR A 148 2.50 3.29 16.27
CA THR A 148 1.15 3.58 16.79
C THR A 148 0.90 3.00 18.18
N ASP A 149 1.91 2.42 18.83
CA ASP A 149 1.72 1.89 20.18
C ASP A 149 1.32 3.00 21.17
N PRO A 150 0.24 2.83 21.96
CA PRO A 150 -0.21 3.89 22.88
C PRO A 150 0.79 4.26 23.97
N LYS A 151 1.73 3.36 24.33
CA LYS A 151 2.71 3.57 25.40
C LYS A 151 4.10 3.89 24.87
N LYS A 152 4.52 3.22 23.78
CA LYS A 152 5.89 3.26 23.24
C LYS A 152 5.98 3.89 21.84
N GLY A 153 4.84 4.31 21.27
CA GLY A 153 4.76 4.79 19.90
C GLY A 153 5.36 6.17 19.70
N ALA A 154 5.42 6.57 18.43
CA ALA A 154 5.98 7.84 17.98
C ALA A 154 4.98 9.02 18.12
N GLY A 155 3.79 8.78 18.65
CA GLY A 155 2.74 9.79 18.82
C GLY A 155 2.43 10.52 17.51
N ASN A 156 2.58 11.84 17.51
CA ASN A 156 2.34 12.70 16.33
C ASN A 156 3.31 12.42 15.16
N LEU A 157 4.42 11.69 15.37
CA LEU A 157 5.35 11.31 14.31
C LEU A 157 5.02 9.96 13.66
N ALA A 158 4.00 9.23 14.14
CA ALA A 158 3.63 7.92 13.62
C ALA A 158 3.32 7.96 12.11
N GLY A 159 2.53 8.94 11.66
CA GLY A 159 2.18 9.10 10.24
C GLY A 159 3.42 9.29 9.34
N LEU A 160 4.39 10.09 9.79
CA LEU A 160 5.65 10.28 9.09
C LEU A 160 6.49 9.00 9.05
N ALA A 161 6.64 8.31 10.19
CA ALA A 161 7.41 7.06 10.27
C ALA A 161 6.83 5.97 9.35
N ILE A 162 5.50 5.83 9.32
CA ILE A 162 4.80 4.86 8.46
C ILE A 162 5.01 5.21 6.99
N GLY A 163 4.79 6.47 6.60
CA GLY A 163 4.95 6.89 5.21
C GLY A 163 6.38 6.74 4.70
N LEU A 164 7.40 7.14 5.48
CA LEU A 164 8.80 6.96 5.13
C LEU A 164 9.21 5.47 5.05
N THR A 165 8.61 4.62 5.89
CA THR A 165 8.81 3.16 5.76
C THR A 165 8.27 2.64 4.44
N LEU A 166 7.12 3.16 3.98
CA LEU A 166 6.59 2.77 2.68
C LEU A 166 7.50 3.25 1.54
N VAL A 167 8.15 4.42 1.65
CA VAL A 167 9.19 4.85 0.69
C VAL A 167 10.32 3.81 0.62
N LEU A 168 10.87 3.41 1.78
CA LEU A 168 11.97 2.44 1.84
C LEU A 168 11.58 1.09 1.22
N VAL A 169 10.37 0.61 1.51
CA VAL A 169 9.84 -0.61 0.91
C VAL A 169 9.78 -0.50 -0.61
N HIS A 170 9.27 0.61 -1.15
CA HIS A 170 9.17 0.82 -2.59
C HIS A 170 10.54 0.93 -3.27
N ILE A 171 11.52 1.60 -2.66
CA ILE A 171 12.89 1.71 -3.22
C ILE A 171 13.46 0.32 -3.54
N VAL A 172 13.23 -0.66 -2.65
CA VAL A 172 13.80 -2.00 -2.80
C VAL A 172 12.89 -2.95 -3.58
N CYS A 173 11.57 -2.87 -3.37
CA CYS A 173 10.64 -3.87 -3.88
C CYS A 173 10.08 -3.54 -5.28
N ILE A 174 10.17 -2.29 -5.75
CA ILE A 174 9.68 -1.91 -7.09
C ILE A 174 10.35 -2.76 -8.19
N PRO A 175 11.68 -2.96 -8.21
CA PRO A 175 12.33 -3.77 -9.24
C PRO A 175 11.96 -5.27 -9.20
N ILE A 176 11.43 -5.77 -8.08
CA ILE A 176 11.10 -7.19 -7.90
C ILE A 176 9.65 -7.46 -8.33
N THR A 177 8.72 -6.67 -7.81
CA THR A 177 7.28 -6.92 -8.00
C THR A 177 6.47 -5.71 -8.47
N GLY A 178 7.08 -4.52 -8.57
CA GLY A 178 6.35 -3.25 -8.63
C GLY A 178 5.79 -2.81 -7.26
N THR A 179 6.11 -3.54 -6.18
CA THR A 179 5.69 -3.35 -4.79
C THR A 179 4.18 -3.36 -4.57
N SER A 180 3.68 -4.43 -3.96
CA SER A 180 2.34 -4.45 -3.36
C SER A 180 2.36 -3.93 -1.93
N VAL A 181 2.79 -4.80 -1.00
CA VAL A 181 2.61 -4.73 0.46
C VAL A 181 1.21 -4.29 0.92
N ASN A 182 0.23 -4.30 0.02
CA ASN A 182 -1.11 -3.76 0.20
C ASN A 182 -2.08 -4.44 -0.78
N PRO A 183 -2.89 -5.40 -0.30
CA PRO A 183 -3.83 -6.11 -1.15
C PRO A 183 -4.81 -5.21 -1.91
N ALA A 184 -5.31 -4.12 -1.31
CA ALA A 184 -6.24 -3.21 -2.00
C ALA A 184 -5.57 -2.50 -3.19
N ARG A 185 -4.31 -2.07 -3.02
CA ARG A 185 -3.49 -1.45 -4.07
C ARG A 185 -3.13 -2.41 -5.20
N SER A 186 -3.15 -3.72 -4.97
CA SER A 186 -2.94 -4.71 -6.02
C SER A 186 -4.23 -5.13 -6.72
N ILE A 187 -5.32 -5.32 -5.96
CA ILE A 187 -6.62 -5.71 -6.50
C ILE A 187 -7.10 -4.70 -7.53
N ALA A 188 -7.11 -3.41 -7.19
CA ALA A 188 -7.75 -2.41 -8.05
C ALA A 188 -7.06 -2.24 -9.41
N PRO A 189 -5.74 -1.94 -9.53
CA PRO A 189 -5.07 -1.86 -10.83
C PRO A 189 -5.16 -3.14 -11.65
N ALA A 190 -5.09 -4.33 -11.01
CA ALA A 190 -5.18 -5.60 -11.72
C ALA A 190 -6.54 -5.80 -12.41
N LEU A 191 -7.64 -5.30 -11.83
CA LEU A 191 -8.97 -5.34 -12.45
C LEU A 191 -9.03 -4.53 -13.76
N PHE A 192 -8.30 -3.42 -13.85
CA PHE A 192 -8.22 -2.60 -15.07
C PHE A 192 -7.18 -3.12 -16.06
N GLN A 193 -6.11 -3.77 -15.58
CA GLN A 193 -5.07 -4.36 -16.42
C GLN A 193 -5.53 -5.66 -17.10
N GLY A 194 -6.24 -6.52 -16.37
CA GLY A 194 -6.61 -7.85 -16.85
C GLY A 194 -5.42 -8.81 -17.00
N GLY A 195 -5.64 -9.91 -17.72
CA GLY A 195 -4.59 -10.85 -18.12
C GLY A 195 -3.76 -11.39 -16.96
N GLU A 196 -2.44 -11.29 -17.10
CA GLU A 196 -1.45 -11.80 -16.14
C GLU A 196 -1.54 -11.14 -14.76
N ALA A 197 -1.89 -9.84 -14.69
CA ALA A 197 -2.06 -9.17 -13.41
C ALA A 197 -3.16 -9.83 -12.54
N LEU A 198 -4.22 -10.35 -13.17
CA LEU A 198 -5.27 -11.09 -12.47
C LEU A 198 -4.84 -12.51 -12.11
N SER A 199 -4.07 -13.20 -12.98
CA SER A 199 -3.58 -14.55 -12.68
C SER A 199 -2.58 -14.57 -11.52
N GLN A 200 -1.80 -13.50 -11.36
CA GLN A 200 -0.81 -13.34 -10.29
C GLN A 200 -1.38 -12.70 -9.01
N LEU A 201 -2.59 -12.15 -9.04
CA LEU A 201 -3.17 -11.34 -7.95
C LEU A 201 -3.19 -12.05 -6.59
N TRP A 202 -3.41 -13.36 -6.56
CA TRP A 202 -3.46 -14.13 -5.31
C TRP A 202 -2.18 -13.96 -4.47
N LEU A 203 -1.01 -13.87 -5.12
CA LEU A 203 0.28 -13.73 -4.43
C LEU A 203 0.32 -12.42 -3.64
N PHE A 204 -0.19 -11.35 -4.23
CA PHE A 204 -0.25 -10.01 -3.64
C PHE A 204 -1.38 -9.82 -2.62
N ILE A 205 -2.16 -10.86 -2.37
CA ILE A 205 -3.10 -10.93 -1.25
C ILE A 205 -2.47 -11.77 -0.13
N ILE A 206 -2.01 -12.97 -0.47
CA ILE A 206 -1.52 -13.94 0.51
C ILE A 206 -0.19 -13.50 1.13
N ALA A 207 0.80 -13.12 0.33
CA ALA A 207 2.12 -12.77 0.85
C ALA A 207 2.06 -11.55 1.80
N PRO A 208 1.34 -10.45 1.47
CA PRO A 208 1.16 -9.36 2.43
C PRO A 208 0.44 -9.77 3.72
N PHE A 209 -0.58 -10.62 3.64
CA PHE A 209 -1.24 -11.12 4.86
C PHE A 209 -0.35 -12.02 5.72
N VAL A 210 0.49 -12.85 5.10
CA VAL A 210 1.52 -13.63 5.82
C VAL A 210 2.47 -12.68 6.53
N GLY A 211 2.99 -11.67 5.84
CA GLY A 211 3.87 -10.65 6.43
C GLY A 211 3.22 -9.95 7.62
N ALA A 212 1.98 -9.48 7.46
CA ALA A 212 1.23 -8.81 8.52
C ALA A 212 0.99 -9.70 9.75
N ALA A 213 0.67 -10.98 9.55
CA ALA A 213 0.49 -11.94 10.63
C ALA A 213 1.80 -12.17 11.40
N LEU A 214 2.92 -12.32 10.69
CA LEU A 214 4.24 -12.43 11.32
C LEU A 214 4.60 -11.17 12.11
N SER A 215 4.27 -9.97 11.61
CA SER A 215 4.49 -8.71 12.35
C SER A 215 3.70 -8.67 13.63
N ALA A 216 2.44 -9.12 13.60
CA ALA A 216 1.59 -9.17 14.78
C ALA A 216 2.16 -10.12 15.85
N VAL A 217 2.65 -11.30 15.44
CA VAL A 217 3.32 -12.25 16.35
C VAL A 217 4.56 -11.62 16.99
N VAL A 218 5.45 -11.04 16.17
CA VAL A 218 6.68 -10.39 16.67
C VAL A 218 6.35 -9.21 17.57
N TRP A 219 5.40 -8.36 17.17
CA TRP A 219 5.02 -7.20 17.97
C TRP A 219 4.37 -7.60 19.31
N ASN A 220 3.54 -8.65 19.35
CA ASN A 220 3.00 -9.16 20.61
C ASN A 220 4.09 -9.69 21.56
N TYR A 221 5.22 -10.14 21.03
CA TYR A 221 6.38 -10.53 21.84
C TYR A 221 7.18 -9.32 22.32
N LEU A 222 7.41 -8.32 21.47
CA LEU A 222 8.23 -7.12 21.77
C LEU A 222 7.48 -6.02 22.54
N GLY A 223 6.17 -5.89 22.35
CA GLY A 223 5.35 -4.75 22.77
C GLY A 223 5.10 -4.65 24.28
N ASP A 224 5.66 -5.56 25.08
CA ASP A 224 5.21 -5.95 26.42
C ASP A 224 3.75 -6.44 26.43
N LYS A 225 3.56 -7.65 26.96
CA LYS A 225 2.22 -8.13 27.29
C LYS A 225 1.59 -7.16 28.30
N LYS A 226 0.31 -6.85 28.09
CA LYS A 226 -0.53 -6.30 29.16
C LYS A 226 -0.48 -7.23 30.37
#